data_AF-A0A3C0KFG4-F1
#
_entry.id   AF-A0A3C0KFG4-F1
#
_cell.length_a   1.000
_cell.length_b   1.000
_cell.length_c   1.000
_cell.angle_alpha   90.00
_cell.angle_beta   90.00
_cell.angle_gamma   90.00
#
_symmetry.space_group_name_H-M   'P 1'
#
loop_
_entity.id
_entity.type
_entity.pdbx_description
1 polymer ?
#
loop_
_entity_poly.entity_id
_entity_poly.type
_entity_poly.pdbx_seq_one_letter_code
_entity_poly.pdbx_strand_id
1 'polypeptide(L)' 'AGEVVVVLETALPIKFADTIREALDREPDRPARFVGIEDLPKRVQVMAPDVAAVQRYIADHCRD' A
#
# COMPACT_ATOMS: atom_id res chain seq x y z
N ALA A 1 41.14 6.05 5.38
CA ALA A 1 40.06 5.10 5.72
C ALA A 1 38.78 5.62 5.09
N GLY A 2 37.91 4.75 4.56
CA GLY A 2 36.64 5.16 3.93
C GLY A 2 35.51 5.32 4.95
N GLU A 3 34.45 6.04 4.56
CA GLU A 3 33.22 6.20 5.34
C GLU A 3 32.22 5.07 5.06
N VAL A 4 31.45 4.67 6.08
CA VAL A 4 30.35 3.70 5.95
C VAL A 4 29.02 4.44 5.96
N VAL A 5 28.21 4.23 4.93
CA VAL A 5 26.85 4.79 4.80
C VAL A 5 25.82 3.66 4.86
N VAL A 6 24.77 3.85 5.65
CA VAL A 6 23.62 2.95 5.72
C VAL A 6 22.41 3.64 5.09
N VAL A 7 21.76 2.95 4.16
CA VAL A 7 20.53 3.41 3.51
C VAL A 7 19.40 2.46 3.90
N LEU A 8 18.31 3.02 4.42
CA LEU A 8 17.16 2.23 4.85
C LEU A 8 16.17 2.05 3.70
N GLU A 9 15.84 0.80 3.39
CA GLU A 9 14.72 0.48 2.52
C GLU A 9 13.41 0.64 3.30
N THR A 10 12.67 1.73 3.03
CA THR A 10 11.42 2.07 3.74
C THR A 10 10.18 1.42 3.14
N ALA A 11 10.31 0.83 1.94
CA ALA A 11 9.25 0.16 1.21
C ALA A 11 9.82 -0.86 0.23
N LEU A 12 9.17 -2.01 0.11
CA LEU A 12 9.51 -3.00 -0.92
C LEU A 12 9.15 -2.47 -2.33
N PRO A 13 9.92 -2.84 -3.37
CA PRO A 13 9.70 -2.37 -4.76
C PRO A 13 8.29 -2.60 -5.31
N ILE A 14 7.64 -3.71 -4.91
CA ILE A 14 6.28 -4.05 -5.34
C ILE A 14 5.23 -2.99 -4.97
N LYS A 15 5.51 -2.13 -3.97
CA LYS A 15 4.64 -1.00 -3.61
C LYS A 15 4.65 0.13 -4.65
N PHE A 16 5.62 0.15 -5.56
CA PHE A 16 5.85 1.17 -6.58
C PHE A 16 6.25 0.54 -7.92
N ALA A 17 5.52 -0.49 -8.37
CA ALA A 17 5.87 -1.29 -9.54
C ALA A 17 6.03 -0.48 -10.84
N ASP A 18 5.25 0.61 -11.01
CA ASP A 18 5.32 1.43 -12.22
C ASP A 18 6.69 2.12 -12.38
N THR A 19 7.23 2.68 -11.31
CA THR A 19 8.56 3.29 -11.32
C THR A 19 9.65 2.25 -11.58
N ILE A 20 9.50 1.03 -11.07
CA ILE A 20 10.45 -0.06 -11.31
C ILE A 20 10.42 -0.47 -12.79
N ARG A 21 9.23 -0.61 -13.39
CA ARG A 21 9.07 -0.96 -14.80
C ARG A 21 9.62 0.13 -15.72
N GLU A 22 9.35 1.40 -15.43
CA GLU A 22 9.90 2.52 -16.18
C GLU A 22 11.43 2.50 -16.19
N ALA A 23 12.06 2.25 -15.04
CA ALA A 23 13.51 2.29 -14.89
C ALA A 23 14.22 1.03 -15.41
N LEU A 24 13.60 -0.14 -15.30
CA LEU A 24 14.26 -1.44 -15.49
C LEU A 24 13.62 -2.33 -16.58
N ASP A 25 12.51 -1.90 -17.19
CA ASP A 25 11.72 -2.66 -18.17
C ASP A 25 11.31 -4.07 -17.68
N ARG A 26 11.08 -4.20 -16.37
CA ARG A 26 10.61 -5.43 -15.73
C ARG A 26 9.75 -5.16 -14.50
N GLU A 27 8.89 -6.11 -14.16
CA GLU A 27 8.16 -6.08 -12.88
C GLU A 27 9.11 -6.32 -11.69
N PRO A 28 8.85 -5.70 -10.53
CA PRO A 28 9.53 -6.06 -9.29
C PRO A 28 9.12 -7.46 -8.81
N ASP A 29 9.99 -8.09 -8.03
CA ASP A 29 9.68 -9.38 -7.42
C ASP A 29 8.52 -9.26 -6.42
N ARG A 30 7.57 -10.20 -6.52
CA ARG A 30 6.40 -10.27 -5.65
C ARG A 30 6.59 -11.35 -4.59
N PRO A 31 6.52 -11.03 -3.29
CA PRO A 31 6.53 -12.04 -2.24
C PRO A 31 5.36 -13.02 -2.42
N ALA A 32 5.61 -14.33 -2.26
CA ALA A 32 4.63 -15.39 -2.53
C ALA A 32 3.28 -15.18 -1.83
N ARG A 33 3.29 -14.68 -0.59
CA ARG A 33 2.08 -14.39 0.19
C ARG A 33 1.15 -13.31 -0.40
N PHE A 34 1.64 -12.54 -1.37
CA PHE A 34 0.91 -11.45 -2.02
C PHE A 34 0.52 -11.77 -3.47
N VAL A 35 0.78 -12.98 -3.96
CA VAL A 35 0.30 -13.39 -5.29
C VAL A 35 -1.23 -13.45 -5.28
N GLY A 36 -1.86 -12.74 -6.22
CA GLY A 36 -3.31 -12.67 -6.37
C GLY A 36 -4.05 -11.77 -5.37
N ILE A 37 -3.34 -10.96 -4.57
CA ILE A 37 -4.00 -10.09 -3.57
C ILE A 37 -4.93 -9.06 -4.22
N GLU A 38 -4.60 -8.58 -5.42
CA GLU A 38 -5.42 -7.63 -6.19
C GLU A 38 -6.68 -8.26 -6.79
N ASP A 39 -6.69 -9.59 -6.95
CA ASP A 39 -7.82 -10.34 -7.49
C ASP A 39 -8.90 -10.61 -6.42
N LEU A 40 -8.60 -10.37 -5.15
CA LEU A 40 -9.54 -10.53 -4.05
C LEU A 40 -10.60 -9.41 -4.03
N PRO A 41 -11.84 -9.71 -3.60
CA PRO A 41 -12.87 -8.67 -3.42
C PRO A 41 -12.42 -7.59 -2.45
N LYS A 42 -12.51 -6.33 -2.88
CA LYS A 42 -12.23 -5.16 -2.03
C LYS A 42 -13.45 -4.83 -1.19
N ARG A 43 -13.31 -4.84 0.13
CA ARG A 43 -14.35 -4.37 1.07
C ARG A 43 -14.05 -2.95 1.50
N VAL A 44 -14.66 -1.97 0.83
CA VAL A 44 -14.48 -0.54 1.07
C VAL A 44 -15.83 0.20 1.07
N GLN A 45 -15.95 1.26 1.86
CA GLN A 45 -17.08 2.19 1.82
C GLN A 45 -16.57 3.52 1.25
N VAL A 46 -17.12 3.94 0.11
CA VAL A 46 -16.80 5.26 -0.47
C VAL A 46 -17.54 6.34 0.31
N MET A 47 -16.84 7.43 0.63
CA MET A 47 -17.37 8.56 1.39
C MET A 47 -16.90 9.87 0.75
N ALA A 48 -17.74 10.90 0.80
CA ALA A 48 -17.33 12.27 0.53
C ALA A 48 -16.33 12.75 1.61
N PRO A 49 -15.48 13.75 1.32
CA PRO A 49 -14.59 14.35 2.32
C PRO A 49 -15.37 15.21 3.33
N ASP A 50 -16.22 14.57 4.12
CA ASP A 50 -17.09 15.15 5.14
C ASP A 50 -16.78 14.54 6.50
N VAL A 51 -16.32 15.39 7.42
CA VAL A 51 -15.91 14.99 8.77
C VAL A 51 -17.06 14.34 9.55
N ALA A 52 -18.26 14.92 9.50
CA ALA A 52 -19.40 14.42 10.27
C ALA A 52 -19.88 13.07 9.72
N ALA A 53 -19.82 12.87 8.40
CA ALA A 53 -20.16 11.59 7.79
C ALA A 53 -19.18 10.48 8.23
N VAL A 54 -17.87 10.75 8.22
CA VAL A 54 -16.83 9.80 8.66
C VAL A 54 -17.00 9.44 10.13
N GLN A 55 -17.20 10.44 11.00
CA GLN A 55 -17.41 10.23 12.43
C GLN A 55 -18.62 9.32 12.71
N ARG A 56 -19.75 9.57 12.03
CA ARG A 56 -20.95 8.75 12.17
C ARG A 56 -20.71 7.30 11.71
N TYR A 57 -20.04 7.11 10.56
CA TYR A 57 -19.73 5.77 10.08
C TYR A 57 -18.90 4.97 11.09
N ILE A 58 -17.88 5.58 11.69
CA ILE A 58 -17.07 4.95 12.74
C ILE A 58 -17.95 4.58 13.94
N ALA A 59 -18.75 5.52 14.45
CA ALA A 59 -19.62 5.27 15.59
C ALA A 59 -20.66 4.17 15.34
N ASP A 60 -21.08 3.95 14.09
CA ASP A 60 -22.03 2.91 13.73
C ASP A 60 -21.41 1.51 13.58
N HIS A 61 -20.14 1.42 13.19
CA HIS A 61 -19.47 0.15 12.83
C HIS A 61 -18.41 -0.32 13.83
N CYS A 62 -17.99 0.53 14.76
CA CYS A 62 -17.00 0.23 15.78
C CYS A 62 -17.59 0.32 17.19
N ARG A 63 -18.81 -0.21 17.38
CA ARG A 63 -19.41 -0.39 18.71
C ARG A 63 -18.86 -1.67 19.32
N ASP A 64 -18.27 -1.56 20.51
CA ASP A 64 -18.04 -2.69 21.41
C ASP A 64 -19.37 -3.16 22.03
#